data_AF-A0AAW1CVD9-F1
#
_entry.id   AF-A0AAW1CVD9-F1
#
_cell.length_a   1.000
_cell.length_b   1.000
_cell.length_c   1.000
_cell.angle_alpha   90.00
_cell.angle_beta   90.00
_cell.angle_gamma   90.00
#
_symmetry.space_group_name_H-M   'P 1'
#
loop_
_entity.id
_entity.type
_entity.pdbx_description
1 polymer ?
#
loop_
_entity_poly.entity_id
_entity_poly.type
_entity_poly.pdbx_seq_one_letter_code
_entity_poly.pdbx_strand_id
1 'polypeptide(L)'
;MFIDAIVAEITYNCPRCARIYRSKRPLNRHLKYECGIDPQFFCPYCPFKTKRKTSLKTHIDLSVFYRRHQCDACGKSYKNKCHLNSHKRHECGVEPKFFCPHCPYKTKRETALKTHQLLKLSDVDFNQETLLVSE
;
A
#
# COMPACT_ATOMS: atom_id res chain seq x y z
N MET A 1 25.09 -46.75 -27.44
CA MET A 1 23.62 -46.83 -27.42
C MET A 1 23.14 -46.14 -26.15
N PHE A 2 22.80 -44.86 -26.26
CA PHE A 2 22.21 -44.10 -25.15
C PHE A 2 20.77 -44.54 -25.01
N ILE A 3 20.44 -45.22 -23.91
CA ILE A 3 19.05 -45.50 -23.56
C ILE A 3 18.55 -44.24 -22.89
N ASP A 4 17.89 -43.38 -23.66
CA ASP A 4 17.06 -42.31 -23.11
C ASP A 4 15.88 -42.97 -22.41
N ALA A 5 16.10 -43.33 -21.15
CA ALA A 5 15.03 -43.69 -20.23
C ALA A 5 14.15 -42.45 -20.07
N ILE A 6 13.02 -42.42 -20.78
CA ILE A 6 11.92 -41.52 -20.47
C ILE A 6 11.41 -41.96 -19.09
N VAL A 7 12.05 -41.45 -18.04
CA VAL A 7 11.44 -41.42 -16.72
C VAL A 7 10.29 -40.42 -16.88
N ALA A 8 9.08 -40.95 -17.07
CA ALA A 8 7.88 -40.14 -16.94
C ALA A 8 7.86 -39.60 -15.50
N GLU A 9 8.32 -38.36 -15.31
CA GLU A 9 8.22 -37.70 -14.02
C GLU A 9 6.72 -37.58 -13.68
N ILE A 10 6.28 -38.32 -12.65
CA ILE A 10 4.91 -38.24 -12.19
C ILE A 10 4.69 -36.83 -11.62
N THR A 11 3.99 -36.01 -12.39
CA THR A 11 3.60 -34.67 -12.01
C THR A 11 2.14 -34.64 -11.54
N TYR A 12 1.83 -33.65 -10.71
CA TYR A 12 0.52 -33.48 -10.10
C TYR A 12 -0.04 -32.12 -10.49
N ASN A 13 -1.01 -32.14 -11.40
CA ASN A 13 -1.61 -30.94 -11.99
C ASN A 13 -2.78 -30.45 -11.14
N CYS A 14 -2.91 -29.12 -11.01
CA CYS A 14 -4.10 -28.53 -10.43
C CYS A 14 -5.26 -28.57 -11.44
N PRO A 15 -6.45 -29.10 -11.08
CA PRO A 15 -7.60 -29.13 -11.99
C PRO A 15 -8.25 -27.76 -12.22
N ARG A 16 -7.85 -26.73 -11.46
CA ARG A 16 -8.47 -25.39 -11.48
C ARG A 16 -7.56 -24.31 -12.05
N CYS A 17 -6.29 -24.61 -12.29
CA CYS A 17 -5.34 -23.67 -12.88
C CYS A 17 -4.13 -24.42 -13.48
N ALA A 18 -3.28 -23.74 -14.25
CA ALA A 18 -2.15 -24.35 -14.94
C ALA A 18 -0.93 -24.72 -14.06
N ARG A 19 -1.06 -24.80 -12.73
CA ARG A 19 0.08 -25.11 -11.85
C ARG A 19 0.34 -26.62 -11.76
N ILE A 20 1.63 -26.97 -11.82
CA ILE A 20 2.16 -28.33 -11.78
C ILE A 20 3.01 -28.51 -10.53
N TYR A 21 2.87 -29.64 -9.85
CA TYR A 21 3.59 -29.97 -8.63
C TYR A 21 4.33 -31.30 -8.77
N ARG A 22 5.47 -31.43 -8.09
CA ARG A 22 6.29 -32.66 -8.06
C ARG A 22 5.75 -33.73 -7.09
N SER A 23 4.75 -33.41 -6.28
CA SER A 23 4.11 -34.36 -5.35
C SER A 23 2.68 -33.94 -4.97
N LYS A 24 1.89 -34.90 -4.46
CA LYS A 24 0.51 -34.67 -3.97
C LYS A 24 0.46 -33.66 -2.82
N ARG A 25 1.44 -33.63 -1.92
CA ARG A 25 1.39 -32.80 -0.71
C ARG A 25 1.37 -31.29 -1.02
N PRO A 26 2.27 -30.73 -1.85
CA PRO A 26 2.19 -29.34 -2.34
C PRO A 26 0.91 -29.04 -3.11
N LEU A 27 0.45 -29.95 -3.98
CA LEU A 27 -0.81 -29.80 -4.71
C LEU A 27 -2.00 -29.68 -3.74
N ASN A 28 -2.12 -30.60 -2.78
CA ASN A 28 -3.19 -30.59 -1.78
C ASN A 28 -3.18 -29.30 -0.95
N ARG A 29 -2.00 -28.79 -0.58
CA ARG A 29 -1.87 -27.51 0.10
C ARG A 29 -2.37 -26.36 -0.78
N HIS A 30 -1.99 -26.35 -2.05
CA HIS A 30 -2.44 -25.34 -3.01
C HIS A 30 -3.95 -25.38 -3.23
N LEU A 31 -4.55 -26.56 -3.40
CA LEU A 31 -5.99 -26.72 -3.56
C LEU A 31 -6.76 -26.27 -2.31
N LYS A 32 -6.21 -26.55 -1.13
CA LYS A 32 -6.86 -26.25 0.14
C LYS A 32 -6.84 -24.75 0.48
N TYR A 33 -5.76 -24.04 0.15
CA TYR A 33 -5.55 -22.68 0.66
C TYR A 33 -5.29 -21.63 -0.42
N GLU A 34 -5.00 -21.98 -1.67
CA GLU A 34 -4.54 -21.01 -2.66
C GLU A 34 -5.46 -20.91 -3.87
N CYS A 35 -5.85 -22.04 -4.46
CA CYS A 35 -6.53 -22.06 -5.74
C CYS A 35 -8.01 -21.67 -5.63
N GLY A 36 -8.34 -20.48 -6.11
CA GLY A 36 -9.71 -19.94 -6.04
C GLY A 36 -10.19 -19.64 -4.62
N ILE A 37 -9.26 -19.59 -3.65
CA ILE A 37 -9.56 -19.25 -2.26
C ILE A 37 -9.12 -17.82 -2.00
N ASP A 38 -10.03 -16.99 -1.52
CA ASP A 38 -9.70 -15.63 -1.09
C ASP A 38 -8.92 -15.62 0.22
N PRO A 39 -8.13 -14.56 0.49
CA PRO A 39 -7.45 -14.41 1.76
C PRO A 39 -8.45 -14.42 2.92
N GLN A 40 -8.41 -15.49 3.71
CA GLN A 40 -9.33 -15.71 4.83
C GLN A 40 -8.77 -15.21 6.18
N PHE A 41 -7.48 -14.84 6.24
CA PHE A 41 -6.82 -14.39 7.46
C PHE A 41 -6.36 -12.93 7.31
N PHE A 42 -6.77 -12.10 8.27
CA PHE A 42 -6.54 -10.65 8.25
C PHE A 42 -5.65 -10.22 9.41
N CYS A 43 -4.72 -9.31 9.14
CA CYS A 43 -3.96 -8.67 10.20
C CYS A 43 -4.85 -7.64 10.90
N PRO A 44 -4.96 -7.66 12.24
CA PRO A 44 -5.77 -6.68 12.97
C PRO A 44 -5.13 -5.28 13.01
N TYR A 45 -3.86 -5.14 12.59
CA TYR A 45 -3.09 -3.91 12.73
C TYR A 45 -2.78 -3.20 11.40
N CYS A 46 -3.07 -3.84 10.25
CA CYS A 46 -2.82 -3.25 8.94
C CYS A 46 -3.64 -3.95 7.84
N PRO A 47 -3.71 -3.40 6.61
CA PRO A 47 -4.46 -3.99 5.50
C PRO A 47 -3.92 -5.34 4.96
N PHE A 48 -2.88 -5.91 5.59
CA PHE A 48 -2.30 -7.19 5.16
C PHE A 48 -3.29 -8.34 5.37
N LYS A 49 -3.49 -9.14 4.32
CA LYS A 49 -4.32 -10.35 4.33
C LYS A 49 -3.59 -11.51 3.67
N THR A 50 -3.83 -12.72 4.15
CA THR A 50 -3.19 -13.94 3.63
C THR A 50 -4.14 -15.12 3.67
N LYS A 51 -3.84 -16.16 2.87
CA LYS A 51 -4.65 -17.36 2.78
C LYS A 51 -4.27 -18.44 3.81
N ARG A 52 -3.20 -18.22 4.59
CA ARG A 52 -2.68 -19.19 5.57
C ARG A 52 -2.49 -18.58 6.96
N LYS A 53 -3.00 -19.26 8.00
CA LYS A 53 -2.85 -18.85 9.40
C LYS A 53 -1.38 -18.73 9.83
N THR A 54 -0.52 -19.66 9.41
CA THR A 54 0.92 -19.63 9.72
C THR A 54 1.59 -18.37 9.16
N SER A 55 1.21 -17.96 7.95
CA SER A 55 1.76 -16.77 7.31
C SER A 55 1.29 -15.50 8.02
N LEU A 56 0.05 -15.46 8.53
CA LEU A 56 -0.43 -14.35 9.35
C LEU A 56 0.34 -14.26 10.66
N LYS A 57 0.57 -15.40 11.33
CA LYS A 57 1.35 -15.44 12.58
C LYS A 57 2.76 -14.88 12.36
N THR A 58 3.49 -15.38 11.37
CA THR A 58 4.83 -14.86 11.03
C THR A 58 4.80 -13.37 10.69
N HIS A 59 3.79 -12.90 9.95
CA HIS A 59 3.62 -11.47 9.66
C HIS A 59 3.44 -10.64 10.93
N ILE A 60 2.60 -11.09 11.87
CA ILE A 60 2.36 -10.39 13.14
C ILE A 60 3.65 -10.40 13.97
N ASP A 61 4.29 -11.55 14.13
CA ASP A 61 5.52 -11.69 14.93
C ASP A 61 6.63 -10.76 14.40
N LEU A 62 6.81 -10.72 13.08
CA LEU A 62 7.74 -9.78 12.44
C LEU A 62 7.27 -8.33 12.58
N SER A 63 5.98 -8.04 12.43
CA SER A 63 5.46 -6.67 12.55
C SER A 63 5.54 -6.13 13.98
N VAL A 64 5.41 -7.00 14.98
CA VAL A 64 5.65 -6.69 16.40
C VAL A 64 7.13 -6.45 16.63
N PHE A 65 8.01 -7.26 16.04
CA PHE A 65 9.45 -6.99 16.04
C PHE A 65 9.79 -5.65 15.38
N TYR A 66 9.07 -5.29 14.31
CA TYR A 66 9.19 -4.00 13.61
C TYR A 66 8.24 -2.90 14.11
N ARG A 67 7.65 -3.06 15.32
CA ARG A 67 6.73 -2.15 16.03
C ARG A 67 6.14 -1.03 15.16
N ARG A 68 5.07 -1.33 14.41
CA ARG A 68 4.29 -0.24 13.79
C ARG A 68 3.52 0.51 14.88
N HIS A 69 3.61 1.84 14.87
CA HIS A 69 2.93 2.73 15.80
C HIS A 69 1.63 3.22 15.17
N GLN A 70 0.49 2.84 15.72
CA GLN A 70 -0.82 3.16 15.16
C GLN A 70 -1.42 4.42 15.79
N CYS A 71 -2.08 5.23 14.97
CA CYS A 71 -2.93 6.32 15.42
C CYS A 71 -4.26 5.76 15.90
N ASP A 72 -4.61 6.05 17.15
CA ASP A 72 -5.87 5.72 17.81
C ASP A 72 -7.07 6.40 17.16
N ALA A 73 -6.92 7.65 16.72
CA ALA A 73 -8.02 8.42 16.14
C ALA A 73 -8.41 8.00 14.72
N CYS A 74 -7.46 7.54 13.89
CA CYS A 74 -7.73 7.23 12.47
C CYS A 74 -7.21 5.87 11.98
N GLY A 75 -6.55 5.09 12.83
CA GLY A 75 -6.06 3.75 12.50
C GLY A 75 -4.82 3.70 11.59
N LYS A 76 -4.26 4.84 11.14
CA LYS A 76 -3.03 4.85 10.32
C LYS A 76 -1.81 4.37 11.11
N SER A 77 -0.93 3.62 10.45
CA SER A 77 0.25 2.98 11.07
C SER A 77 1.58 3.52 10.56
N TYR A 78 2.51 3.81 11.47
CA TYR A 78 3.81 4.44 11.20
C TYR A 78 4.98 3.52 11.60
N LYS A 79 6.12 3.64 10.91
CA LYS A 79 7.32 2.83 11.19
C LYS A 79 7.94 3.12 12.57
N ASN A 80 7.79 4.33 13.08
CA ASN A 80 8.39 4.77 14.34
C ASN A 80 7.47 5.78 15.05
N LYS A 81 7.73 6.00 16.34
CA LYS A 81 6.91 6.86 17.21
C LYS A 81 6.98 8.34 16.81
N CYS A 82 8.13 8.81 16.29
CA CYS A 82 8.28 10.20 15.89
C CYS A 82 7.36 10.57 14.72
N HIS A 83 7.22 9.70 13.70
CA HIS A 83 6.29 9.93 12.61
C HIS A 83 4.83 9.86 13.05
N LEU A 84 4.47 8.92 13.95
CA LEU A 84 3.13 8.90 14.54
C LEU A 84 2.82 10.20 15.28
N ASN A 85 3.76 10.68 16.12
CA ASN A 85 3.58 11.91 16.89
C ASN A 85 3.42 13.13 15.96
N SER A 86 4.23 13.22 14.90
CA SER A 86 4.11 14.28 13.90
C SER A 86 2.75 14.26 13.21
N HIS A 87 2.29 13.08 12.80
CA HIS A 87 0.96 12.91 12.21
C HIS A 87 -0.16 13.34 13.17
N LYS A 88 -0.12 12.90 14.45
CA LYS A 88 -1.10 13.31 15.46
C LYS A 88 -1.11 14.82 15.67
N ARG A 89 0.06 15.47 15.63
CA ARG A 89 0.20 16.90 15.88
C ARG A 89 -0.27 17.78 14.71
N HIS A 90 -0.09 17.33 13.47
CA HIS A 90 -0.21 18.21 12.30
C HIS A 90 -1.24 17.77 11.26
N GLU A 91 -1.75 16.54 11.33
CA GLU A 91 -2.62 15.99 10.30
C GLU A 91 -3.94 15.46 10.84
N CYS A 92 -3.88 14.57 11.85
CA CYS A 92 -5.06 13.87 12.36
C CYS A 92 -5.93 14.82 13.18
N GLY A 93 -7.17 15.06 12.74
CA GLY A 93 -8.10 15.95 13.46
C GLY A 93 -7.69 17.43 13.52
N VAL A 94 -6.65 17.83 12.78
CA VAL A 94 -6.18 19.22 12.73
C VAL A 94 -6.85 19.94 11.58
N GLU A 95 -7.56 21.03 11.84
CA GLU A 95 -8.13 21.89 10.80
C GLU A 95 -7.04 22.74 10.10
N PRO A 96 -7.19 23.06 8.80
CA PRO A 96 -6.30 23.98 8.11
C PRO A 96 -6.27 25.36 8.79
N LYS A 97 -5.07 25.87 9.07
CA LYS A 97 -4.87 27.18 9.72
C LYS A 97 -4.18 28.20 8.82
N PHE A 98 -3.59 27.75 7.72
CA PHE A 98 -2.84 28.58 6.79
C PHE A 98 -3.62 28.68 5.49
N PHE A 99 -3.79 29.91 5.01
CA PHE A 99 -4.61 30.23 3.83
C PHE A 99 -3.77 30.98 2.82
N CYS A 100 -3.92 30.64 1.54
CA CYS A 100 -3.33 31.42 0.48
C CYS A 100 -4.13 32.72 0.29
N PRO A 101 -3.49 33.90 0.29
CA PRO A 101 -4.20 35.16 0.09
C PRO A 101 -4.68 35.36 -1.35
N HIS A 102 -4.20 34.55 -2.30
CA HIS A 102 -4.48 34.71 -3.73
C HIS A 102 -5.40 33.64 -4.32
N CYS A 103 -5.74 32.58 -3.58
CA CYS A 103 -6.64 31.54 -4.06
C CYS A 103 -7.30 30.77 -2.90
N PRO A 104 -8.31 29.93 -3.16
CA PRO A 104 -9.00 29.16 -2.11
C PRO A 104 -8.16 28.08 -1.40
N TYR A 105 -6.87 27.96 -1.72
CA TYR A 105 -5.99 26.95 -1.13
C TYR A 105 -5.80 27.19 0.37
N LYS A 106 -5.99 26.12 1.17
CA LYS A 106 -5.75 26.11 2.62
C LYS A 106 -5.01 24.85 3.04
N THR A 107 -4.16 24.96 4.05
CA THR A 107 -3.34 23.85 4.53
C THR A 107 -3.11 23.89 6.04
N LYS A 108 -2.70 22.76 6.60
CA LYS A 108 -2.42 22.57 8.03
C LYS A 108 -0.99 22.97 8.40
N ARG A 109 -0.10 23.11 7.42
CA ARG A 109 1.34 23.39 7.61
C ARG A 109 1.77 24.63 6.84
N GLU A 110 2.45 25.55 7.51
CA GLU A 110 3.00 26.77 6.90
C GLU A 110 3.95 26.48 5.74
N THR A 111 4.81 25.48 5.88
CA THR A 111 5.76 25.08 4.83
C THR A 111 5.05 24.66 3.54
N ALA A 112 3.90 23.99 3.65
CA ALA A 112 3.09 23.62 2.49
C ALA A 112 2.47 24.85 1.82
N LEU A 113 2.11 25.89 2.59
CA LEU A 113 1.62 27.15 2.03
C LEU A 113 2.74 27.88 1.27
N LYS A 114 3.95 27.95 1.85
CA LYS A 114 5.11 28.55 1.19
C LYS A 114 5.44 27.84 -0.13
N THR A 115 5.49 26.52 -0.14
CA THR A 115 5.70 25.74 -1.37
C THR A 115 4.60 25.98 -2.39
N HIS A 116 3.33 26.02 -1.96
CA HIS A 116 2.21 26.33 -2.86
C HIS A 116 2.36 27.72 -3.51
N GLN A 117 2.72 28.74 -2.73
CA GLN A 117 2.92 30.10 -3.25
C GLN A 117 4.09 30.16 -4.25
N LEU A 118 5.22 29.52 -3.92
CA LEU A 118 6.38 29.46 -4.82
C LEU A 118 6.06 28.80 -6.16
N LEU A 119 5.37 27.66 -6.13
CA LEU A 119 5.00 26.95 -7.36
C LEU A 119 3.92 27.68 -8.17
N LYS A 120 2.99 28.38 -7.50
CA LYS A 120 2.00 29.19 -8.20
C LYS A 120 2.62 30.42 -8.87
N LEU A 121 3.63 31.03 -8.26
CA LEU A 121 4.38 32.11 -8.91
C LEU A 121 5.15 31.60 -10.14
N SER A 122 5.64 30.35 -10.15
CA SER A 122 6.26 29.75 -11.34
C SER A 122 5.26 29.29 -12.41
N ASP A 123 4.01 29.00 -12.05
CA ASP A 123 2.92 28.65 -13.00
C ASP A 123 2.30 29.90 -13.66
N VAL A 124 2.50 31.10 -13.09
CA VAL A 124 1.90 32.36 -13.57
C VAL A 124 2.62 32.92 -14.82
N ASP A 125 3.79 32.39 -15.18
CA ASP A 125 4.51 32.75 -16.42
C ASP A 125 3.96 32.06 -17.69
N PHE A 126 2.94 31.20 -17.60
CA PHE A 126 2.41 30.45 -18.77
C PHE A 126 0.99 30.84 -19.22
N ASN A 127 0.36 31.85 -18.62
CA ASN A 127 -1.00 32.28 -19.00
C ASN A 127 -1.12 33.80 -19.24
N GLN A 128 -0.18 34.39 -19.97
CA GLN A 128 -0.46 35.64 -20.70
C GLN A 128 -0.74 35.31 -22.17
N GLU A 129 -1.95 34.85 -22.46
CA GLU A 129 -2.54 35.02 -23.79
C GLU A 129 -4.06 34.87 -23.72
N THR A 130 -4.76 36.01 -23.66
CA THR A 130 -6.03 36.24 -24.37
C THR A 130 -6.22 37.77 -24.54
N LEU A 131 -5.70 38.31 -25.65
CA LEU A 131 -6.47 38.95 -26.75
C LEU A 131 -7.94 39.29 -26.41
N LEU A 132 -8.56 40.43 -26.72
CA LEU A 132 -8.36 41.50 -27.69
C LEU A 132 -9.21 42.71 -27.28
N VAL A 133 -8.70 43.91 -27.54
CA VAL A 133 -9.52 45.09 -27.81
C VAL A 133 -10.09 44.92 -29.22
N SER A 134 -11.41 44.97 -29.35
CA SER A 134 -12.05 45.22 -30.65
C SER A 134 -13.41 45.88 -30.44
N GLU A 135 -13.44 47.14 -30.85
CA GLU A 135 -14.57 47.99 -31.32
C GLU A 135 -15.73 48.32 -30.36
#